data_AF-A0A7S0J802-F1
#
_entry.id   AF-A0A7S0J802-F1
#
_cell.length_a   1.000
_cell.length_b   1.000
_cell.length_c   1.000
_cell.angle_alpha   90.00
_cell.angle_beta   90.00
_cell.angle_gamma   90.00
#
_symmetry.space_group_name_H-M   'P 1'
#
loop_
_entity.id
_entity.type
_entity.pdbx_description
1 polymer ?
#
loop_
_entity_poly.entity_id
_entity_poly.type
_entity_poly.pdbx_seq_one_letter_code
_entity_poly.pdbx_strand_id
1 'polypeptide(L)'
;VWVDKACIPQISGLKEKAILLIEEFIKRSESIFILLSWNYFERLWCVYEWASFLVFHNPLNINLCVDAFLRPATQGLFVNSVRNFSVANCKCFVEEDRTILDGKIKAYYSSVESFEKFVRATACALIATSATRRACRSEDHFLAEFQPWVDLAKELGLTELVEALEMADPLTWRAKAFGV
;
A
#
# COMPACT_ATOMS: atom_id res chain seq x y z
N VAL A 1 -20.35 -3.14 -2.63
CA VAL A 1 -18.95 -3.61 -2.47
C VAL A 1 -18.51 -4.22 -3.79
N TRP A 2 -17.44 -3.70 -4.39
CA TRP A 2 -16.82 -4.26 -5.60
C TRP A 2 -15.64 -5.13 -5.20
N VAL A 3 -15.56 -6.34 -5.74
CA VAL A 3 -14.46 -7.28 -5.49
C VAL A 3 -13.97 -7.75 -6.85
N ASP A 4 -12.74 -7.37 -7.21
CA ASP A 4 -12.10 -7.64 -8.50
C ASP A 4 -12.44 -9.01 -9.09
N LYS A 5 -12.19 -10.08 -8.34
CA LYS A 5 -12.36 -11.48 -8.76
C LYS A 5 -13.81 -11.89 -8.94
N ALA A 6 -14.75 -11.24 -8.25
CA ALA A 6 -16.17 -11.53 -8.35
C ALA A 6 -16.89 -10.64 -9.38
N CYS A 7 -16.40 -9.42 -9.58
CA CYS A 7 -17.02 -8.41 -10.44
C CYS A 7 -16.45 -8.40 -11.86
N ILE A 8 -15.25 -8.95 -12.08
CA ILE A 8 -14.62 -9.05 -13.41
C ILE A 8 -14.80 -10.47 -13.95
N PRO A 9 -15.46 -10.65 -15.11
CA PRO A 9 -15.58 -11.95 -15.76
C PRO A 9 -14.21 -12.53 -16.11
N GLN A 10 -13.73 -13.54 -15.38
CA GLN A 10 -12.36 -14.04 -15.53
C GLN A 10 -12.12 -14.85 -16.82
N ILE A 11 -13.17 -15.38 -17.46
CA ILE A 11 -13.08 -16.36 -18.57
C ILE A 11 -13.71 -15.81 -19.87
N SER A 12 -14.25 -14.59 -19.87
CA SER A 12 -14.93 -14.02 -21.05
C SER A 12 -14.10 -12.95 -21.73
N GLY A 13 -14.36 -12.70 -23.02
CA GLY A 13 -13.79 -11.54 -23.75
C GLY A 13 -14.20 -10.16 -23.17
N LEU A 14 -15.08 -10.11 -22.17
CA LEU A 14 -15.38 -8.89 -21.43
C LEU A 14 -14.31 -8.53 -20.39
N LYS A 15 -13.40 -9.46 -20.06
CA LYS A 15 -12.34 -9.24 -19.08
C LYS A 15 -11.52 -8.01 -19.44
N GLU A 16 -10.99 -7.95 -20.65
CA GLU A 16 -10.17 -6.85 -21.17
C GLU A 16 -10.88 -5.49 -21.02
N LYS A 17 -12.16 -5.43 -21.43
CA LYS A 17 -12.98 -4.22 -21.27
C LYS A 17 -13.11 -3.81 -19.80
N ALA A 18 -13.24 -4.76 -18.88
CA ALA A 18 -13.28 -4.48 -17.46
C ALA A 18 -11.93 -3.97 -16.93
N ILE A 19 -10.79 -4.53 -17.38
CA ILE A 19 -9.45 -4.01 -17.05
C ILE A 19 -9.32 -2.56 -17.50
N LEU A 20 -9.77 -2.25 -18.72
CA LEU A 20 -9.71 -0.91 -19.28
C LEU A 20 -10.52 0.12 -18.48
N LEU A 21 -11.56 -0.33 -17.77
CA LEU A 21 -12.46 0.50 -16.96
C LEU A 21 -12.11 0.53 -15.46
N ILE A 22 -10.98 -0.07 -15.05
CA ILE A 22 -10.64 -0.20 -13.62
C ILE A 22 -10.61 1.16 -12.89
N GLU A 23 -10.09 2.22 -13.54
CA GLU A 23 -10.05 3.56 -12.95
C GLU A 23 -11.44 4.15 -12.79
N GLU A 24 -12.37 3.84 -13.69
CA GLU A 24 -13.76 4.30 -13.59
C GLU A 24 -14.49 3.66 -12.41
N PHE A 25 -14.21 2.38 -12.12
CA PHE A 25 -14.70 1.73 -10.91
C PHE A 25 -14.05 2.33 -9.66
N ILE A 26 -12.74 2.57 -9.68
CA ILE A 26 -11.99 3.18 -8.58
C ILE A 26 -12.52 4.57 -8.27
N LYS A 27 -12.68 5.46 -9.26
CA LYS A 27 -13.19 6.83 -9.07
C LYS A 27 -14.58 6.87 -8.45
N ARG A 28 -15.42 5.88 -8.74
CA ARG A 28 -16.78 5.76 -8.18
C ARG A 28 -16.82 5.12 -6.79
N SER A 29 -15.71 4.57 -6.32
CA SER A 29 -15.62 3.91 -5.01
C SER A 29 -15.35 4.93 -3.92
N GLU A 30 -16.10 4.89 -2.83
CA GLU A 30 -15.90 5.82 -1.69
C GLU A 30 -14.70 5.43 -0.81
N SER A 31 -14.42 4.13 -0.72
CA SER A 31 -13.34 3.56 0.08
C SER A 31 -12.82 2.27 -0.54
N ILE A 32 -11.60 1.88 -0.16
CA ILE A 32 -11.01 0.59 -0.54
C ILE A 32 -10.61 -0.18 0.72
N PHE A 33 -10.85 -1.49 0.70
CA PHE A 33 -10.43 -2.41 1.76
C PHE A 33 -9.31 -3.29 1.24
N ILE A 34 -8.19 -3.31 1.96
CA ILE A 34 -6.98 -3.99 1.52
C ILE A 34 -6.57 -5.01 2.59
N LEU A 35 -6.71 -6.30 2.26
CA LEU A 35 -6.15 -7.39 3.03
C LEU A 35 -4.66 -7.50 2.73
N LEU A 36 -3.85 -6.75 3.48
CA LEU A 36 -2.42 -6.62 3.22
C LEU A 36 -1.64 -7.79 3.83
N SER A 37 -1.32 -8.78 3.00
CA SER A 37 -0.30 -9.81 3.28
C SER A 37 1.09 -9.34 2.83
N TRP A 38 2.14 -10.00 3.32
CA TRP A 38 3.52 -9.64 2.99
C TRP A 38 3.84 -9.77 1.48
N ASN A 39 3.15 -10.63 0.74
CA ASN A 39 3.33 -10.81 -0.71
C ASN A 39 2.39 -9.93 -1.56
N TYR A 40 1.66 -8.97 -0.96
CA TYR A 40 0.73 -8.10 -1.70
C TYR A 40 1.43 -7.34 -2.84
N PHE A 41 2.63 -6.81 -2.57
CA PHE A 41 3.42 -6.04 -3.53
C PHE A 41 4.05 -6.88 -4.65
N GLU A 42 3.83 -8.20 -4.66
CA GLU A 42 4.14 -9.05 -5.81
C GLU A 42 3.00 -9.09 -6.85
N ARG A 43 1.84 -8.47 -6.59
CA ARG A 43 0.65 -8.57 -7.46
C ARG A 43 0.44 -7.29 -8.23
N LEU A 44 0.80 -7.26 -9.52
CA LEU A 44 0.81 -6.03 -10.33
C LEU A 44 -0.55 -5.33 -10.34
N TRP A 45 -1.62 -6.12 -10.52
CA TRP A 45 -2.99 -5.62 -10.51
C TRP A 45 -3.33 -4.89 -9.20
N CYS A 46 -3.06 -5.53 -8.06
CA CYS A 46 -3.40 -4.97 -6.74
C CYS A 46 -2.60 -3.72 -6.41
N VAL A 47 -1.35 -3.66 -6.87
CA VAL A 47 -0.50 -2.47 -6.71
C VAL A 47 -0.97 -1.34 -7.63
N TYR A 48 -1.43 -1.67 -8.83
CA TYR A 48 -2.04 -0.69 -9.72
C TYR A 48 -3.32 -0.09 -9.13
N GLU A 49 -4.19 -0.92 -8.54
CA GLU A 49 -5.40 -0.46 -7.84
C GLU A 49 -5.06 0.41 -6.63
N TRP A 50 -4.07 0.00 -5.82
CA TRP A 50 -3.55 0.77 -4.70
C TRP A 50 -3.13 2.17 -5.15
N ALA A 51 -2.27 2.24 -6.16
CA ALA A 51 -1.75 3.52 -6.64
C ALA A 51 -2.86 4.37 -7.30
N SER A 52 -3.74 3.76 -8.07
CA SER A 52 -4.86 4.45 -8.73
C SER A 52 -5.84 5.01 -7.70
N PHE A 53 -6.16 4.26 -6.65
CA PHE A 53 -7.05 4.73 -5.59
C PHE A 53 -6.47 5.96 -4.90
N LEU A 54 -5.18 5.94 -4.55
CA LEU A 54 -4.50 7.06 -3.90
C LEU A 54 -4.35 8.31 -4.78
N VAL A 55 -4.42 8.17 -6.11
CA VAL A 55 -4.43 9.30 -7.03
C VAL A 55 -5.81 10.00 -7.02
N PHE A 56 -6.90 9.25 -6.88
CA PHE A 56 -8.25 9.81 -6.97
C PHE A 56 -8.89 10.14 -5.62
N HIS A 57 -8.38 9.56 -4.54
CA HIS A 57 -9.05 9.60 -3.24
C HIS A 57 -8.13 10.04 -2.11
N ASN A 58 -8.75 10.51 -1.03
CA ASN A 58 -8.03 10.79 0.21
C ASN A 58 -7.44 9.48 0.77
N PRO A 59 -6.15 9.45 1.19
CA PRO A 59 -5.53 8.28 1.83
C PRO A 59 -6.29 7.75 3.05
N LEU A 60 -7.07 8.59 3.74
CA LEU A 60 -7.92 8.19 4.87
C LEU A 60 -9.07 7.26 4.47
N ASN A 61 -9.40 7.17 3.19
CA ASN A 61 -10.42 6.25 2.67
C ASN A 61 -9.87 4.83 2.39
N ILE A 62 -8.59 4.57 2.74
CA ILE A 62 -7.99 3.24 2.68
C ILE A 62 -8.13 2.55 4.03
N ASN A 63 -8.86 1.44 4.03
CA ASN A 63 -8.96 0.54 5.17
C ASN A 63 -7.94 -0.59 5.02
N LEU A 64 -6.78 -0.42 5.68
CA LEU A 64 -5.69 -1.39 5.62
C LEU A 64 -5.84 -2.45 6.72
N CYS A 65 -6.19 -3.67 6.35
CA CYS A 65 -6.33 -4.81 7.26
C CYS A 65 -4.99 -5.53 7.49
N VAL A 66 -3.93 -4.77 7.79
CA VAL A 66 -2.57 -5.30 7.97
C VAL A 66 -2.38 -6.01 9.31
N ASP A 67 -3.15 -5.63 10.34
CA ASP A 67 -3.07 -6.18 11.71
C ASP A 67 -3.25 -7.70 11.77
N ALA A 68 -3.99 -8.29 10.82
CA ALA A 68 -4.19 -9.72 10.76
C ALA A 68 -2.89 -10.50 10.44
N PHE A 69 -1.95 -9.86 9.73
CA PHE A 69 -0.79 -10.50 9.12
C PHE A 69 0.56 -9.94 9.60
N LEU A 70 0.60 -8.68 10.03
CA LEU A 70 1.81 -8.03 10.53
C LEU A 70 2.02 -8.35 12.01
N ARG A 71 2.95 -9.27 12.25
CA ARG A 71 3.38 -9.73 13.57
C ARG A 71 4.88 -9.51 13.68
N PRO A 72 5.48 -9.50 14.90
CA PRO A 72 6.93 -9.39 15.05
C PRO A 72 7.71 -10.39 14.18
N ALA A 73 7.22 -11.64 14.09
CA ALA A 73 7.85 -12.69 13.27
C ALA A 73 7.74 -12.47 11.74
N THR A 74 6.77 -11.70 11.27
CA THR A 74 6.51 -11.46 9.83
C THR A 74 6.88 -10.05 9.38
N GLN A 75 7.21 -9.14 10.30
CA GLN A 75 7.50 -7.74 10.01
C GLN A 75 8.60 -7.57 8.97
N GLY A 76 9.71 -8.32 9.10
CA GLY A 76 10.79 -8.31 8.13
C GLY A 76 10.34 -8.65 6.71
N LEU A 77 9.32 -9.51 6.56
CA LEU A 77 8.75 -9.84 5.24
C LEU A 77 8.03 -8.63 4.62
N PHE A 78 7.29 -7.85 5.40
CA PHE A 78 6.62 -6.65 4.90
C PHE A 78 7.62 -5.56 4.54
N VAL A 79 8.62 -5.30 5.41
CA VAL A 79 9.69 -4.34 5.14
C VAL A 79 10.42 -4.71 3.85
N ASN A 80 10.80 -5.98 3.69
CA ASN A 80 11.46 -6.47 2.46
C ASN A 80 10.56 -6.39 1.23
N SER A 81 9.26 -6.64 1.38
CA SER A 81 8.30 -6.55 0.28
C SER A 81 8.19 -5.13 -0.27
N VAL A 82 8.16 -4.13 0.61
CA VAL A 82 8.15 -2.71 0.20
C VAL A 82 9.53 -2.29 -0.33
N ARG A 83 10.61 -2.65 0.36
CA ARG A 83 12.01 -2.35 -0.04
C ARG A 83 12.30 -2.79 -1.47
N ASN A 84 11.96 -4.05 -1.77
CA ASN A 84 12.29 -4.70 -3.04
C ASN A 84 11.19 -4.57 -4.09
N PHE A 85 10.18 -3.73 -3.84
CA PHE A 85 9.08 -3.54 -4.79
C PHE A 85 9.62 -3.05 -6.14
N SER A 86 9.27 -3.79 -7.18
CA SER A 86 9.45 -3.36 -8.57
C SER A 86 8.32 -3.90 -9.44
N VAL A 87 7.85 -3.07 -10.37
CA VAL A 87 6.85 -3.44 -11.38
C VAL A 87 7.34 -4.62 -12.22
N ALA A 88 8.64 -4.65 -12.55
CA ALA A 88 9.23 -5.74 -13.32
C ALA A 88 9.14 -7.10 -12.62
N ASN A 89 9.19 -7.12 -11.29
CA ASN A 89 9.15 -8.34 -10.48
C ASN A 89 7.72 -8.73 -10.05
N CYS A 90 6.73 -7.87 -10.28
CA CYS A 90 5.33 -8.19 -10.00
C CYS A 90 4.84 -9.31 -10.93
N LYS A 91 3.77 -9.98 -10.51
CA LYS A 91 3.07 -11.05 -11.21
C LYS A 91 1.64 -10.62 -11.51
N CYS A 92 1.12 -11.09 -12.62
CA CYS A 92 -0.31 -11.04 -12.91
C CYS A 92 -0.92 -12.42 -12.70
N PHE A 93 -2.22 -12.49 -12.39
CA PHE A 93 -2.91 -13.78 -12.36
C PHE A 93 -3.01 -14.40 -13.76
N VAL A 94 -3.15 -13.54 -14.78
CA VAL A 94 -3.08 -13.87 -16.21
C VAL A 94 -2.04 -12.92 -16.80
N GLU A 95 -0.91 -13.44 -17.27
CA GLU A 95 0.24 -12.61 -17.67
C GLU A 95 -0.05 -11.72 -18.89
N GLU A 96 -1.04 -12.06 -19.72
CA GLU A 96 -1.53 -11.21 -20.81
C GLU A 96 -2.07 -9.87 -20.29
N ASP A 97 -2.58 -9.82 -19.05
CA ASP A 97 -3.06 -8.57 -18.43
C ASP A 97 -1.90 -7.59 -18.18
N ARG A 98 -0.65 -8.07 -18.09
CA ARG A 98 0.54 -7.23 -17.84
C ARG A 98 0.68 -6.15 -18.90
N THR A 99 0.50 -6.48 -20.18
CA THR A 99 0.66 -5.51 -21.27
C THR A 99 -0.30 -4.33 -21.11
N ILE A 100 -1.52 -4.58 -20.63
CA ILE A 100 -2.52 -3.54 -20.38
C ILE A 100 -2.13 -2.70 -19.17
N LEU A 101 -1.73 -3.33 -18.06
CA LEU A 101 -1.32 -2.63 -16.84
C LEU A 101 -0.04 -1.80 -17.04
N ASP A 102 0.97 -2.34 -17.72
CA ASP A 102 2.19 -1.61 -18.09
C ASP A 102 1.86 -0.42 -18.99
N GLY A 103 0.95 -0.60 -19.95
CA GLY A 103 0.46 0.48 -20.81
C GLY A 103 -0.20 1.59 -19.99
N LYS A 104 -1.02 1.23 -19.01
CA LYS A 104 -1.67 2.18 -18.09
C LYS A 104 -0.67 2.90 -17.18
N ILE A 105 0.31 2.19 -16.61
CA ILE A 105 1.37 2.82 -15.81
C ILE A 105 2.10 3.89 -16.63
N LYS A 106 2.50 3.56 -17.87
CA LYS A 106 3.17 4.49 -18.78
C LYS A 106 2.28 5.65 -19.22
N ALA A 107 0.96 5.45 -19.31
CA ALA A 107 0.02 6.46 -19.75
C ALA A 107 -0.36 7.45 -18.65
N TYR A 108 -0.47 7.00 -17.40
CA TYR A 108 -1.02 7.81 -16.30
C TYR A 108 0.03 8.30 -15.28
N TYR A 109 1.22 7.70 -15.26
CA TYR A 109 2.29 8.09 -14.35
C TYR A 109 3.47 8.63 -15.15
N SER A 110 4.26 9.53 -14.53
CA SER A 110 5.39 10.19 -15.19
C SER A 110 6.47 9.20 -15.66
N SER A 111 6.70 8.13 -14.90
CA SER A 111 7.58 7.03 -15.26
C SER A 111 7.29 5.81 -14.40
N VAL A 112 7.84 4.64 -14.78
CA VAL A 112 7.74 3.43 -13.96
C VAL A 112 8.45 3.63 -12.62
N GLU A 113 9.60 4.30 -12.60
CA GLU A 113 10.35 4.60 -11.39
C GLU A 113 9.58 5.53 -10.45
N SER A 114 8.87 6.51 -11.01
CA SER A 114 8.00 7.41 -10.23
C SER A 114 6.80 6.67 -9.65
N PHE A 115 6.18 5.77 -10.42
CA PHE A 115 5.14 4.87 -9.93
C PHE A 115 5.67 3.99 -8.79
N GLU A 116 6.85 3.40 -8.94
CA GLU A 116 7.44 2.56 -7.90
C GLU A 116 7.81 3.33 -6.64
N LYS A 117 8.36 4.54 -6.79
CA LYS A 117 8.64 5.43 -5.66
C LYS A 117 7.35 5.81 -4.93
N PHE A 118 6.28 6.10 -5.67
CA PHE A 118 4.96 6.43 -5.12
C PHE A 118 4.36 5.27 -4.33
N VAL A 119 4.37 4.05 -4.89
CA VAL A 119 3.90 2.84 -4.20
C VAL A 119 4.70 2.61 -2.92
N ARG A 120 6.03 2.69 -2.98
CA ARG A 120 6.90 2.49 -1.81
C ARG A 120 6.64 3.51 -0.72
N ALA A 121 6.55 4.79 -1.07
CA ALA A 121 6.28 5.85 -0.11
C ALA A 121 4.92 5.70 0.57
N THR A 122 3.88 5.44 -0.22
CA THR A 122 2.52 5.30 0.31
C THR A 122 2.35 4.01 1.13
N ALA A 123 3.01 2.92 0.74
CA ALA A 123 3.07 1.70 1.53
C ALA A 123 3.71 1.93 2.90
N CYS A 124 4.89 2.56 2.95
CA CYS A 124 5.54 2.94 4.20
C CYS A 124 4.61 3.78 5.08
N ALA A 125 4.03 4.86 4.53
CA ALA A 125 3.16 5.77 5.27
C ALA A 125 1.92 5.07 5.85
N LEU A 126 1.22 4.26 5.05
CA LEU A 126 -0.04 3.62 5.45
C LEU A 126 0.18 2.45 6.43
N ILE A 127 1.26 1.68 6.25
CA ILE A 127 1.60 0.61 7.20
C ILE A 127 2.10 1.22 8.52
N ALA A 128 2.95 2.25 8.48
CA ALA A 128 3.39 2.97 9.67
C ALA A 128 2.20 3.56 10.44
N THR A 129 1.26 4.20 9.74
CA THR A 129 0.02 4.71 10.32
C THR A 129 -0.75 3.60 11.04
N SER A 130 -0.88 2.43 10.43
CA SER A 130 -1.54 1.28 11.07
C SER A 130 -0.76 0.78 12.29
N ALA A 131 0.58 0.79 12.23
CA ALA A 131 1.46 0.39 13.32
C ALA A 131 1.38 1.33 14.54
N THR A 132 1.06 2.62 14.36
CA THR A 132 0.93 3.59 15.48
C THR A 132 0.01 3.10 16.59
N ARG A 133 -1.08 2.40 16.25
CA ARG A 133 -2.05 1.83 17.20
C ARG A 133 -1.44 0.79 18.14
N ARG A 134 -0.44 0.05 17.66
CA ARG A 134 0.28 -0.98 18.43
C ARG A 134 1.51 -0.39 19.12
N ALA A 135 2.21 0.49 18.41
CA ALA A 135 3.43 1.18 18.85
C ALA A 135 3.22 2.02 20.12
N CYS A 136 2.03 2.58 20.33
CA CYS A 136 1.76 3.45 21.47
C CYS A 136 1.68 2.75 22.84
N ARG A 137 1.94 1.44 22.94
CA ARG A 137 1.84 0.68 24.21
C ARG A 137 3.02 0.88 25.15
N SER A 138 4.23 1.03 24.61
CA SER A 138 5.46 1.35 25.34
C SER A 138 6.53 1.80 24.34
N GLU A 139 7.63 2.35 24.85
CA GLU A 139 8.78 2.71 24.03
C GLU A 139 9.35 1.49 23.27
N ASP A 140 9.45 0.33 23.93
CA ASP A 140 9.85 -0.92 23.26
C ASP A 140 8.93 -1.30 22.10
N HIS A 141 7.62 -1.12 22.25
CA HIS A 141 6.67 -1.38 21.16
C HIS A 141 6.81 -0.36 20.02
N PHE A 142 7.12 0.91 20.35
CA PHE A 142 7.38 1.92 19.34
C PHE A 142 8.62 1.57 18.50
N LEU A 143 9.72 1.24 19.16
CA LEU A 143 10.95 0.81 18.50
C LEU A 143 10.73 -0.47 17.69
N ALA A 144 9.98 -1.43 18.22
CA ALA A 144 9.73 -2.69 17.52
C ALA A 144 8.78 -2.54 16.32
N GLU A 145 7.70 -1.76 16.43
CA GLU A 145 6.60 -1.76 15.45
C GLU A 145 6.64 -0.59 14.46
N PHE A 146 7.17 0.57 14.88
CA PHE A 146 7.13 1.81 14.11
C PHE A 146 8.48 2.16 13.48
N GLN A 147 9.58 2.06 14.25
CA GLN A 147 10.92 2.40 13.78
C GLN A 147 11.34 1.74 12.46
N PRO A 148 11.00 0.46 12.16
CA PRO A 148 11.37 -0.15 10.89
C PRO A 148 10.83 0.57 9.65
N TRP A 149 9.71 1.30 9.78
CA TRP A 149 9.15 2.09 8.67
C TRP A 149 9.88 3.43 8.48
N VAL A 150 10.36 4.03 9.57
CA VAL A 150 11.24 5.21 9.53
C VAL A 150 12.56 4.84 8.85
N ASP A 151 13.16 3.74 9.26
CA ASP A 151 14.44 3.26 8.72
C ASP A 151 14.31 2.90 7.24
N LEU A 152 13.22 2.24 6.84
CA LEU A 152 12.94 1.96 5.45
C LEU A 152 12.71 3.24 4.63
N ALA A 153 12.00 4.24 5.18
CA ALA A 153 11.81 5.52 4.49
C ALA A 153 13.15 6.25 4.28
N LYS A 154 14.08 6.18 5.24
CA LYS A 154 15.45 6.70 5.12
C LYS A 154 16.24 5.97 4.03
N GLU A 155 16.21 4.64 4.05
CA GLU A 155 16.87 3.79 3.05
C GLU A 155 16.39 4.11 1.62
N LEU A 156 15.10 4.39 1.46
CA LEU A 156 14.48 4.72 0.18
C LEU A 156 14.64 6.19 -0.24
N GLY A 157 15.30 7.03 0.56
CA GLY A 157 15.49 8.45 0.27
C GLY A 157 14.18 9.25 0.23
N LEU A 158 13.21 8.90 1.08
CA LEU A 158 11.89 9.55 1.16
C LEU A 158 11.90 10.66 2.22
N THR A 159 12.70 11.70 2.02
CA THR A 159 13.00 12.72 3.04
C THR A 159 11.77 13.32 3.73
N GLU A 160 10.77 13.78 2.96
CA GLU A 160 9.54 14.36 3.54
C GLU A 160 8.75 13.35 4.37
N LEU A 161 8.74 12.08 3.97
CA LEU A 161 8.10 11.02 4.73
C LEU A 161 8.88 10.71 6.00
N VAL A 162 10.22 10.71 5.94
CA VAL A 162 11.06 10.54 7.13
C VAL A 162 10.76 11.62 8.15
N GLU A 163 10.75 12.89 7.73
CA GLU A 163 10.40 14.03 8.60
C GLU A 163 9.02 13.85 9.23
N ALA A 164 8.01 13.49 8.43
CA ALA A 164 6.66 13.26 8.92
C ALA A 164 6.57 12.10 9.93
N LEU A 165 7.30 11.01 9.70
CA LEU A 165 7.32 9.86 10.60
C LEU A 165 8.12 10.13 11.87
N GLU A 166 9.20 10.89 11.81
CA GLU A 166 10.01 11.27 12.98
C GLU A 166 9.28 12.28 13.89
N MET A 167 8.38 13.09 13.32
CA MET A 167 7.47 13.94 14.09
C MET A 167 6.32 13.16 14.74
N ALA A 168 6.11 11.89 14.39
CA ALA A 168 5.06 11.10 14.98
C ALA A 168 5.39 10.73 16.43
N ASP A 169 4.46 11.04 17.35
CA ASP A 169 4.57 10.66 18.76
C ASP A 169 3.33 9.90 19.24
N PRO A 170 3.20 8.62 18.84
CA PRO A 170 2.06 7.79 19.23
C PRO A 170 1.89 7.63 20.74
N LEU A 171 2.98 7.70 21.51
CA LEU A 171 2.94 7.57 22.97
C LEU A 171 2.24 8.78 23.58
N THR A 172 2.63 10.00 23.20
CA THR A 172 1.95 11.23 23.64
C THR A 172 0.50 11.29 23.15
N TRP A 173 0.22 10.86 21.91
CA TRP A 173 -1.15 10.80 21.41
C TRP A 173 -2.04 9.88 22.25
N ARG A 174 -1.50 8.73 22.66
CA ARG A 174 -2.21 7.79 23.53
C ARG A 174 -2.41 8.36 24.93
N ALA A 175 -1.38 8.92 25.56
CA ALA A 175 -1.47 9.52 26.90
C ALA A 175 -2.59 10.59 26.94
N LYS A 176 -2.58 11.50 25.95
CA LYS A 176 -3.64 12.50 25.76
C LYS A 176 -5.03 11.89 25.59
N ALA A 177 -5.17 10.81 24.82
CA ALA A 177 -6.45 10.15 24.61
C ALA A 177 -7.02 9.48 25.88
N PHE A 178 -6.15 9.07 26.82
CA PHE A 178 -6.54 8.47 28.09
C PHE A 178 -6.53 9.44 29.28
N GLY A 179 -6.14 10.70 29.08
CA GLY A 179 -6.06 11.70 30.15
C GLY A 179 -4.97 11.40 31.19
N VAL A 180 -3.90 10.72 30.78
CA VAL A 180 -2.72 10.40 31.60
C VAL A 180 -1.58 11.34 31.26
#